data_AF-A0AB38A6M9-F1
#
_entry.id   AF-A0AB38A6M9-F1
#
_cell.length_a   1.000
_cell.length_b   1.000
_cell.length_c   1.000
_cell.angle_alpha   90.00
_cell.angle_beta   90.00
_cell.angle_gamma   90.00
#
_symmetry.space_group_name_H-M   'P 1'
#
loop_
_entity.id
_entity.type
_entity.pdbx_description
1 polymer ?
#
loop_
_entity_poly.entity_id
_entity_poly.type
_entity_poly.pdbx_seq_one_letter_code
_entity_poly.pdbx_strand_id
1 'polypeptide(L)'
;MTQSSADATATAPAAVSTDIMYDAVIVGGGVAGLTAAIYLARARYRVLVIEKDEFGGQINITEEIVNYPGIGRTSGRALTKTMREQAQAFGAELKLAEATGFEAEGDIKTVHTSAGDFSCFGILLALGCKPREIGFTGESQFKGHGVAYCATCDGEFFTGKDVFVVGGGFAAAEESVFLTKYAKHVHILMITDDFTCAQASTEAARANDKITIHTNTEVVELTGDSMPRSLTYRNMKTGELTHYQAPEGDAFGVFVLAGYTPATGLIKDIVELDPRGNIITNKQCQTSAPGIYAAGDVCVKDLRQVTTAVGEAAGAATQMEHHLAAMQHKTGIVPQRPTQNTNQSQQAATEKPGADTDSATTDAHDTSSTLFSADMVAQLNAVFARMEKPVTLKLELDDRPISAELDAYCSELASLSDKIRVERTTVQSTAGQDGADGATGTTSDTNNTDAPCVHVCTAEGADSGLAFHGVPGGHEFTPFVLGIYNVSGPGQALPEATRAAIQELATPTKIQVLTSLTCTMCPDTVSAAQRIASLNSNVTAHVYDAGHFPALKDRYNVMSVPCIIINDGEKVEFGRKNIDEMLDLIR
;
A
#
# COMPACT_ATOMS: atom_id res chain seq x y z
N MET A 1 -11.78 63.26 37.37
CA MET A 1 -11.12 61.95 37.32
C MET A 1 -12.15 60.93 36.89
N THR A 2 -12.06 60.52 35.64
CA THR A 2 -12.88 59.53 34.96
C THR A 2 -12.43 58.12 35.36
N GLN A 3 -13.32 57.30 35.91
CA GLN A 3 -13.20 55.84 35.85
C GLN A 3 -14.55 55.28 35.39
N SER A 4 -14.53 54.84 34.14
CA SER A 4 -15.56 54.07 33.47
C SER A 4 -15.51 52.64 34.00
N SER A 5 -16.66 52.16 34.47
CA SER A 5 -16.92 50.74 34.69
C SER A 5 -17.06 50.05 33.32
N ALA A 6 -16.08 49.23 32.96
CA ALA A 6 -16.21 48.29 31.85
C ALA A 6 -16.42 46.89 32.44
N ASP A 7 -17.66 46.43 32.38
CA ASP A 7 -18.02 45.02 32.53
C ASP A 7 -17.22 44.20 31.51
N ALA A 8 -16.28 43.40 32.00
CA ALA A 8 -15.69 42.32 31.24
C ALA A 8 -16.72 41.19 31.17
N THR A 9 -17.61 41.26 30.18
CA THR A 9 -18.43 40.14 29.77
C THR A 9 -17.49 39.06 29.25
N ALA A 10 -17.32 38.00 30.03
CA ALA A 10 -16.68 36.77 29.57
C ALA A 10 -17.50 36.25 28.38
N THR A 11 -16.90 36.29 27.20
CA THR A 11 -17.47 35.71 25.99
C THR A 11 -17.62 34.22 26.23
N ALA A 12 -18.87 33.74 26.29
CA ALA A 12 -19.14 32.31 26.30
C ALA A 12 -18.51 31.68 25.04
N PRO A 13 -17.87 30.49 25.15
CA PRO A 13 -17.32 29.82 23.98
C PRO A 13 -18.43 29.62 22.95
N ALA A 14 -18.09 29.84 21.68
CA ALA A 14 -19.00 29.62 20.57
C ALA A 14 -19.62 28.22 20.68
N ALA A 15 -20.95 28.13 20.52
CA ALA A 15 -21.66 26.87 20.61
C ALA A 15 -21.09 25.89 19.57
N VAL A 16 -20.32 24.91 20.05
CA VAL A 16 -19.80 23.83 19.21
C VAL A 16 -21.00 23.03 18.72
N SER A 17 -21.20 22.99 17.40
CA SER A 17 -22.24 22.16 16.79
C SER A 17 -21.99 20.70 17.18
N THR A 18 -22.97 20.07 17.84
CA THR A 18 -22.88 18.69 18.33
C THR A 18 -22.73 17.66 17.20
N ASP A 19 -23.02 18.04 15.95
CA ASP A 19 -22.89 17.17 14.77
C ASP A 19 -21.43 17.04 14.25
N ILE A 20 -20.51 17.93 14.67
CA ILE A 20 -19.11 17.97 14.19
C ILE A 20 -18.11 17.58 15.30
N MET A 21 -18.59 17.32 16.51
CA MET A 21 -17.76 16.90 17.65
C MET A 21 -17.44 15.40 17.58
N TYR A 22 -16.21 15.05 17.95
CA TYR A 22 -15.76 13.66 18.14
C TYR A 22 -15.49 13.37 19.61
N ASP A 23 -15.56 12.09 19.98
CA ASP A 23 -15.00 11.70 21.27
C ASP A 23 -13.47 11.77 21.19
N ALA A 24 -12.91 11.10 20.18
CA ALA A 24 -11.47 11.05 19.96
C ALA A 24 -11.09 11.40 18.52
N VAL A 25 -9.99 12.16 18.40
CA VAL A 25 -9.28 12.34 17.14
C VAL A 25 -7.91 11.67 17.25
N ILE A 26 -7.61 10.81 16.29
CA ILE A 26 -6.34 10.09 16.18
C ILE A 26 -5.56 10.73 15.04
N VAL A 27 -4.35 11.21 15.31
CA VAL A 27 -3.47 11.80 14.30
C VAL A 27 -2.39 10.78 13.93
N GLY A 28 -2.46 10.28 12.70
CA GLY A 28 -1.62 9.22 12.16
C GLY A 28 -2.44 7.95 11.87
N GLY A 29 -2.48 7.54 10.60
CA GLY A 29 -3.20 6.37 10.09
C GLY A 29 -2.34 5.12 9.94
N GLY A 30 -1.24 5.01 10.70
CA GLY A 30 -0.41 3.81 10.78
C GLY A 30 -1.01 2.73 11.68
N VAL A 31 -0.26 1.64 11.88
CA VAL A 31 -0.66 0.48 12.72
C VAL A 31 -1.17 0.90 14.11
N ALA A 32 -0.48 1.81 14.79
CA ALA A 32 -0.90 2.32 16.10
C ALA A 32 -2.25 3.05 16.04
N GLY A 33 -2.39 3.99 15.09
CA GLY A 33 -3.62 4.77 14.96
C GLY A 33 -4.83 3.91 14.57
N LEU A 34 -4.65 2.99 13.62
CA LEU A 34 -5.69 2.04 13.22
C LEU A 34 -6.10 1.10 14.36
N THR A 35 -5.14 0.64 15.17
CA THR A 35 -5.44 -0.19 16.36
C THR A 35 -6.28 0.58 17.37
N ALA A 36 -5.87 1.81 17.71
CA ALA A 36 -6.64 2.62 18.65
C ALA A 36 -8.04 2.94 18.13
N ALA A 37 -8.17 3.18 16.82
CA ALA A 37 -9.46 3.38 16.17
C ALA A 37 -10.37 2.16 16.33
N ILE A 38 -9.85 0.95 16.12
CA ILE A 38 -10.60 -0.30 16.34
C ILE A 38 -11.12 -0.37 17.78
N TYR A 39 -10.27 -0.14 18.78
CA TYR A 39 -10.66 -0.24 20.18
C TYR A 39 -11.73 0.80 20.57
N LEU A 40 -11.47 2.07 20.28
CA LEU A 40 -12.40 3.15 20.61
C LEU A 40 -13.73 3.03 19.83
N ALA A 41 -13.68 2.63 18.56
CA ALA A 41 -14.88 2.39 17.76
C ALA A 41 -15.66 1.15 18.22
N ARG A 42 -15.02 0.13 18.78
CA ARG A 42 -15.71 -0.99 19.44
C ARG A 42 -16.38 -0.56 20.74
N ALA A 43 -15.74 0.35 21.49
CA ALA A 43 -16.24 0.91 22.75
C ALA A 43 -17.37 1.94 22.60
N ARG A 44 -17.99 2.05 21.42
CA ARG A 44 -19.13 2.95 21.17
C ARG A 44 -18.82 4.47 21.17
N TYR A 45 -17.54 4.90 21.12
CA TYR A 45 -17.12 6.30 20.87
C TYR A 45 -17.06 6.73 19.39
N ARG A 46 -17.40 7.98 19.05
CA ARG A 46 -17.18 8.52 17.70
C ARG A 46 -15.72 8.91 17.51
N VAL A 47 -15.05 8.27 16.55
CA VAL A 47 -13.59 8.38 16.36
C VAL A 47 -13.28 8.83 14.94
N LEU A 48 -12.39 9.81 14.81
CA LEU A 48 -11.79 10.23 13.55
C LEU A 48 -10.31 9.86 13.51
N VAL A 49 -9.85 9.21 12.45
CA VAL A 49 -8.43 9.03 12.15
C VAL A 49 -8.04 9.97 11.01
N ILE A 50 -7.03 10.79 11.26
CA ILE A 50 -6.47 11.72 10.29
C ILE A 50 -5.14 11.15 9.79
N GLU A 51 -5.02 10.97 8.47
CA GLU A 51 -3.79 10.56 7.80
C GLU A 51 -3.45 11.54 6.69
N LYS A 52 -2.20 11.97 6.59
CA LYS A 52 -1.79 13.01 5.63
C LYS A 52 -1.50 12.47 4.24
N ASP A 53 -1.01 11.23 4.16
CA ASP A 53 -0.53 10.63 2.91
C ASP A 53 -1.34 9.37 2.56
N GLU A 54 -0.83 8.20 2.92
CA GLU A 54 -1.45 6.89 2.68
C GLU A 54 -1.66 6.17 4.01
N PHE A 55 -2.86 5.62 4.22
CA PHE A 55 -3.14 4.79 5.40
C PHE A 55 -2.24 3.56 5.45
N GLY A 56 -1.70 3.29 6.63
CA GLY A 56 -0.79 2.19 6.91
C GLY A 56 0.57 2.64 7.45
N GLY A 57 0.98 3.88 7.14
CA GLY A 57 2.23 4.44 7.65
C GLY A 57 3.46 3.72 7.12
N GLN A 58 4.54 3.69 7.92
CA GLN A 58 5.85 3.20 7.45
C GLN A 58 5.80 1.77 6.91
N ILE A 59 4.97 0.89 7.47
CA ILE A 59 4.99 -0.52 7.06
C ILE A 59 4.51 -0.76 5.62
N ASN A 60 3.85 0.21 4.98
CA ASN A 60 3.42 0.07 3.59
C ASN A 60 4.57 -0.11 2.59
N ILE A 61 5.82 0.20 2.97
CA ILE A 61 7.00 -0.04 2.12
C ILE A 61 7.63 -1.42 2.37
N THR A 62 7.08 -2.21 3.30
CA THR A 62 7.57 -3.55 3.61
C THR A 62 6.86 -4.57 2.74
N GLU A 63 7.60 -5.20 1.84
CA GLU A 63 7.09 -6.25 0.94
C GLU A 63 6.70 -7.51 1.70
N GLU A 64 7.46 -7.86 2.74
CA GLU A 64 7.25 -9.09 3.49
C GLU A 64 7.38 -8.91 5.00
N ILE A 65 6.39 -9.43 5.73
CA ILE A 65 6.28 -9.48 7.18
C ILE A 65 6.11 -10.93 7.59
N VAL A 66 7.02 -11.40 8.44
CA VAL A 66 7.05 -12.78 8.97
C VAL A 66 6.99 -12.83 10.49
N ASN A 67 6.96 -11.67 11.14
CA ASN A 67 7.11 -11.54 12.59
C ASN A 67 5.87 -10.97 13.29
N TYR A 68 4.70 -10.96 12.61
CA TYR A 68 3.43 -10.54 13.20
C TYR A 68 2.60 -11.76 13.65
N PRO A 69 2.49 -12.03 14.96
CA PRO A 69 1.84 -13.24 15.46
C PRO A 69 0.39 -13.37 15.00
N GLY A 70 0.01 -14.57 14.56
CA GLY A 70 -1.31 -14.85 13.99
C GLY A 70 -1.37 -14.75 12.46
N ILE A 71 -0.35 -14.19 11.82
CA ILE A 71 -0.23 -14.14 10.36
C ILE A 71 1.15 -14.66 9.96
N GLY A 72 1.20 -15.82 9.29
CA GLY A 72 2.47 -16.50 8.97
C GLY A 72 3.36 -15.69 8.04
N ARG A 73 2.81 -15.19 6.91
CA ARG A 73 3.47 -14.30 5.95
C ARG A 73 2.43 -13.33 5.40
N THR A 74 2.79 -12.05 5.24
CA THR A 74 1.94 -11.02 4.62
C THR A 74 2.81 -9.87 4.12
N SER A 75 2.28 -8.98 3.30
CA SER A 75 2.90 -7.68 3.05
C SER A 75 2.39 -6.62 4.04
N GLY A 76 3.13 -5.53 4.17
CA GLY A 76 2.71 -4.39 4.99
C GLY A 76 1.43 -3.73 4.49
N ARG A 77 1.29 -3.59 3.17
CA ARG A 77 0.05 -3.09 2.54
C ARG A 77 -1.16 -3.98 2.84
N ALA A 78 -1.00 -5.30 2.77
CA ALA A 78 -2.11 -6.22 3.06
C ALA A 78 -2.51 -6.20 4.54
N LEU A 79 -1.52 -6.12 5.44
CA LEU A 79 -1.76 -6.03 6.88
C LEU A 79 -2.52 -4.74 7.23
N THR A 80 -2.04 -3.59 6.77
CA THR A 80 -2.66 -2.29 7.09
C THR A 80 -4.01 -2.09 6.42
N LYS A 81 -4.19 -2.62 5.20
CA LYS A 81 -5.52 -2.68 4.55
C LYS A 81 -6.52 -3.41 5.44
N THR A 82 -6.16 -4.58 5.96
CA THR A 82 -7.01 -5.36 6.88
C THR A 82 -7.35 -4.58 8.14
N MET A 83 -6.35 -3.95 8.78
CA MET A 83 -6.58 -3.12 9.97
C MET A 83 -7.49 -1.92 9.69
N ARG A 84 -7.35 -1.30 8.53
CA ARG A 84 -8.19 -0.17 8.09
C ARG A 84 -9.64 -0.60 7.92
N GLU A 85 -9.88 -1.71 7.23
CA GLU A 85 -11.20 -2.29 7.04
C GLU A 85 -11.85 -2.66 8.37
N GLN A 86 -11.09 -3.23 9.31
CA GLN A 86 -11.58 -3.50 10.67
C GLN A 86 -11.99 -2.22 11.41
N ALA A 87 -11.18 -1.16 11.37
CA ALA A 87 -11.50 0.11 12.02
C ALA A 87 -12.81 0.70 11.46
N GLN A 88 -12.95 0.72 10.13
CA GLN A 88 -14.14 1.21 9.45
C GLN A 88 -15.38 0.37 9.77
N ALA A 89 -15.24 -0.96 9.81
CA ALA A 89 -16.34 -1.88 10.15
C ALA A 89 -16.93 -1.57 11.55
N PHE A 90 -16.10 -1.19 12.53
CA PHE A 90 -16.57 -0.78 13.86
C PHE A 90 -17.10 0.67 13.94
N GLY A 91 -17.01 1.41 12.84
CA GLY A 91 -17.52 2.77 12.72
C GLY A 91 -16.51 3.88 12.97
N ALA A 92 -15.20 3.60 12.90
CA ALA A 92 -14.21 4.65 12.86
C ALA A 92 -14.29 5.41 11.52
N GLU A 93 -14.27 6.74 11.60
CA GLU A 93 -14.21 7.62 10.44
C GLU A 93 -12.75 7.83 10.05
N LEU A 94 -12.44 7.76 8.75
CA LEU A 94 -11.09 7.94 8.22
C LEU A 94 -11.06 9.15 7.29
N LYS A 95 -10.06 10.02 7.46
CA LYS A 95 -9.91 11.22 6.66
C LYS A 95 -8.47 11.37 6.17
N LEU A 96 -8.31 11.51 4.86
CA LEU A 96 -7.06 12.01 4.28
C LEU A 96 -7.01 13.53 4.48
N ALA A 97 -6.17 13.97 5.40
CA ALA A 97 -5.90 15.37 5.73
C ALA A 97 -4.59 15.48 6.50
N GLU A 98 -3.87 16.60 6.33
CA GLU A 98 -2.67 16.89 7.11
C GLU A 98 -3.06 17.69 8.35
N ALA A 99 -2.66 17.22 9.54
CA ALA A 99 -2.77 18.02 10.76
C ALA A 99 -1.75 19.16 10.71
N THR A 100 -2.18 20.39 10.99
CA THR A 100 -1.37 21.62 10.89
C THR A 100 -1.19 22.33 12.23
N GLY A 101 -1.96 21.96 13.25
CA GLY A 101 -1.87 22.54 14.59
C GLY A 101 -2.89 21.97 15.56
N PHE A 102 -2.82 22.41 16.81
CA PHE A 102 -3.67 21.93 17.89
C PHE A 102 -4.03 23.04 18.88
N GLU A 103 -5.28 23.05 19.33
CA GLU A 103 -5.70 23.70 20.57
C GLU A 103 -5.82 22.60 21.64
N ALA A 104 -4.82 22.52 22.52
CA ALA A 104 -4.65 21.40 23.44
C ALA A 104 -5.23 21.62 24.85
N GLU A 105 -5.61 22.85 25.19
CA GLU A 105 -6.08 23.24 26.52
C GLU A 105 -7.59 23.02 26.70
N GLY A 106 -8.03 22.90 27.96
CA GLY A 106 -9.45 22.76 28.28
C GLY A 106 -10.04 21.37 28.05
N ASP A 107 -11.36 21.29 28.21
CA ASP A 107 -12.15 20.05 28.13
C ASP A 107 -12.42 19.61 26.69
N ILE A 108 -12.51 20.57 25.77
CA ILE A 108 -12.67 20.36 24.33
C ILE A 108 -11.38 20.84 23.67
N LYS A 109 -10.81 19.98 22.82
CA LYS A 109 -9.59 20.22 22.06
C LYS A 109 -9.93 20.37 20.58
N THR A 110 -9.07 21.05 19.84
CA THR A 110 -9.22 21.22 18.38
C THR A 110 -7.98 20.69 17.68
N VAL A 111 -8.17 19.90 16.63
CA VAL A 111 -7.11 19.53 15.68
C VAL A 111 -7.34 20.33 14.40
N HIS A 112 -6.40 21.20 14.05
CA HIS A 112 -6.42 21.94 12.79
C HIS A 112 -5.88 21.07 11.67
N THR A 113 -6.56 21.06 10.52
CA THR A 113 -6.13 20.26 9.37
C THR A 113 -6.30 20.97 8.04
N SER A 114 -5.70 20.42 6.99
CA SER A 114 -5.93 20.84 5.60
C SER A 114 -7.38 20.64 5.11
N ALA A 115 -8.20 19.87 5.84
CA ALA A 115 -9.60 19.61 5.52
C ALA A 115 -10.59 20.25 6.51
N GLY A 116 -10.12 21.22 7.30
CA GLY A 116 -10.90 21.93 8.32
C GLY A 116 -10.55 21.51 9.75
N ASP A 117 -11.22 22.13 10.71
CA ASP A 117 -10.95 21.92 12.13
C ASP A 117 -11.87 20.86 12.73
N PHE A 118 -11.31 20.01 13.59
CA PHE A 118 -12.05 18.94 14.25
C PHE A 118 -11.95 19.06 15.77
N SER A 119 -13.10 19.23 16.43
CA SER A 119 -13.19 19.29 17.89
C SER A 119 -13.36 17.91 18.51
N CYS A 120 -12.70 17.66 19.65
CA CYS A 120 -12.75 16.38 20.35
C CYS A 120 -12.47 16.48 21.86
N PHE A 121 -12.79 15.42 22.62
CA PHE A 121 -12.43 15.34 24.04
C PHE A 121 -11.02 14.80 24.28
N GLY A 122 -10.55 13.90 23.40
CA GLY A 122 -9.24 13.26 23.51
C GLY A 122 -8.51 13.22 22.18
N ILE A 123 -7.18 13.38 22.25
CA ILE A 123 -6.30 13.25 21.07
C ILE A 123 -5.35 12.08 21.30
N LEU A 124 -5.19 11.22 20.29
CA LEU A 124 -4.09 10.26 20.22
C LEU A 124 -3.08 10.69 19.17
N LEU A 125 -1.83 10.89 19.58
CA LEU A 125 -0.69 11.15 18.71
C LEU A 125 -0.05 9.82 18.31
N ALA A 126 -0.37 9.36 17.09
CA ALA A 126 0.18 8.14 16.47
C ALA A 126 1.09 8.51 15.27
N LEU A 127 1.92 9.53 15.45
CA LEU A 127 2.65 10.24 14.38
C LEU A 127 3.80 9.42 13.75
N GLY A 128 4.20 8.33 14.40
CA GLY A 128 5.28 7.45 13.96
C GLY A 128 6.67 8.09 13.98
N CYS A 129 7.60 7.40 13.32
CA CYS A 129 8.96 7.84 13.06
C CYS A 129 9.27 7.69 11.56
N LYS A 130 10.28 8.40 11.08
CA LYS A 130 10.91 8.12 9.79
C LYS A 130 12.35 7.68 10.01
N PRO A 131 12.84 6.63 9.33
CA PRO A 131 14.26 6.33 9.34
C PRO A 131 15.04 7.51 8.75
N ARG A 132 16.24 7.76 9.26
CA ARG A 132 17.12 8.77 8.69
C ARG A 132 17.80 8.20 7.45
N GLU A 133 17.50 8.79 6.30
CA GLU A 133 18.21 8.53 5.06
C GLU A 133 19.57 9.23 5.10
N ILE A 134 20.57 8.64 4.45
CA ILE A 134 21.94 9.18 4.38
C ILE A 134 22.12 10.03 3.12
N GLY A 135 21.43 9.68 2.04
CA GLY A 135 21.43 10.38 0.76
C GLY A 135 22.50 9.92 -0.23
N PHE A 136 23.03 8.69 -0.10
CA PHE A 136 23.99 8.16 -1.09
C PHE A 136 23.26 7.71 -2.38
N THR A 137 23.98 7.72 -3.50
CA THR A 137 23.43 7.32 -4.81
C THR A 137 22.99 5.86 -4.75
N GLY A 138 21.72 5.60 -5.09
CA GLY A 138 21.12 4.26 -5.03
C GLY A 138 20.34 3.94 -3.75
N GLU A 139 20.42 4.77 -2.69
CA GLU A 139 19.69 4.50 -1.44
C GLU A 139 18.18 4.38 -1.67
N SER A 140 17.56 5.38 -2.31
CA SER A 140 16.13 5.38 -2.59
C SER A 140 15.72 4.33 -3.63
N GLN A 141 16.60 4.02 -4.60
CA GLN A 141 16.33 3.04 -5.66
C GLN A 141 16.18 1.62 -5.11
N PHE A 142 17.06 1.23 -4.18
CA PHE A 142 17.08 -0.13 -3.62
C PHE A 142 16.30 -0.25 -2.30
N LYS A 143 15.60 0.81 -1.86
CA LYS A 143 14.82 0.83 -0.63
C LYS A 143 13.70 -0.21 -0.66
N GLY A 144 13.73 -1.16 0.28
CA GLY A 144 12.78 -2.28 0.37
C GLY A 144 13.16 -3.52 -0.47
N HIS A 145 14.19 -3.40 -1.31
CA HIS A 145 14.69 -4.47 -2.19
C HIS A 145 16.22 -4.41 -2.26
N GLY A 146 16.86 -4.52 -1.08
CA GLY A 146 18.30 -4.53 -0.90
C GLY A 146 18.84 -3.48 0.07
N VAL A 147 18.17 -2.33 0.19
CA VAL A 147 18.39 -1.33 1.23
C VAL A 147 17.28 -1.45 2.28
N ALA A 148 17.69 -1.71 3.52
CA ALA A 148 16.82 -1.93 4.67
C ALA A 148 17.14 -0.93 5.80
N TYR A 149 16.17 -0.69 6.68
CA TYR A 149 16.32 0.19 7.85
C TYR A 149 16.04 -0.52 9.18
N CYS A 150 15.75 -1.83 9.12
CA CYS A 150 15.41 -2.66 10.26
C CYS A 150 16.10 -4.02 10.15
N ALA A 151 17.16 -4.27 10.95
CA ALA A 151 17.84 -5.57 10.91
C ALA A 151 16.95 -6.73 11.34
N THR A 152 16.09 -6.50 12.33
CA THR A 152 15.18 -7.53 12.86
C THR A 152 14.07 -7.92 11.91
N CYS A 153 13.70 -7.02 10.99
CA CYS A 153 12.67 -7.25 10.00
C CYS A 153 13.25 -7.98 8.79
N ASP A 154 14.36 -7.47 8.25
CA ASP A 154 14.84 -7.87 6.93
C ASP A 154 16.07 -8.80 6.98
N GLY A 155 16.67 -9.01 8.16
CA GLY A 155 17.94 -9.74 8.30
C GLY A 155 17.90 -11.18 7.78
N GLU A 156 16.77 -11.87 7.92
CA GLU A 156 16.60 -13.25 7.45
C GLU A 156 16.72 -13.39 5.93
N PHE A 157 16.31 -12.37 5.16
CA PHE A 157 16.42 -12.36 3.69
C PHE A 157 17.86 -12.32 3.19
N PHE A 158 18.81 -11.96 4.06
CA PHE A 158 20.24 -11.91 3.75
C PHE A 158 21.02 -13.10 4.31
N THR A 159 20.32 -14.22 4.58
CA THR A 159 20.95 -15.46 5.02
C THR A 159 22.02 -15.92 4.03
N GLY A 160 23.24 -16.11 4.52
CA GLY A 160 24.40 -16.54 3.73
C GLY A 160 25.03 -15.47 2.84
N LYS A 161 24.54 -14.22 2.88
CA LYS A 161 25.05 -13.09 2.06
C LYS A 161 25.95 -12.17 2.90
N ASP A 162 26.77 -11.38 2.21
CA ASP A 162 27.44 -10.25 2.86
C ASP A 162 26.43 -9.13 3.11
N VAL A 163 26.63 -8.39 4.21
CA VAL A 163 25.76 -7.29 4.62
C VAL A 163 26.59 -6.07 5.00
N PHE A 164 26.20 -4.90 4.56
CA PHE A 164 26.80 -3.62 4.91
C PHE A 164 25.88 -2.84 5.82
N VAL A 165 26.33 -2.46 7.01
CA VAL A 165 25.60 -1.63 7.96
C VAL A 165 26.15 -0.22 7.91
N VAL A 166 25.32 0.75 7.56
CA VAL A 166 25.68 2.18 7.53
C VAL A 166 25.24 2.83 8.84
N GLY A 167 26.20 3.15 9.71
CA GLY A 167 25.93 3.79 11.00
C GLY A 167 27.02 3.51 12.04
N GLY A 168 27.19 4.44 12.98
CA GLY A 168 28.15 4.34 14.09
C GLY A 168 27.52 4.47 15.48
N GLY A 169 26.19 4.40 15.58
CA GLY A 169 25.47 4.53 16.84
C GLY A 169 25.23 3.22 17.56
N PHE A 170 24.44 3.28 18.65
CA PHE A 170 24.02 2.11 19.42
C PHE A 170 23.31 1.05 18.56
N ALA A 171 22.36 1.48 17.70
CA ALA A 171 21.62 0.59 16.82
C ALA A 171 22.56 -0.17 15.87
N ALA A 172 23.50 0.52 15.23
CA ALA A 172 24.48 -0.11 14.35
C ALA A 172 25.34 -1.15 15.09
N ALA A 173 25.74 -0.90 16.33
CA ALA A 173 26.53 -1.86 17.11
C ALA A 173 25.72 -3.13 17.45
N GLU A 174 24.53 -2.99 18.04
CA GLU A 174 23.69 -4.10 18.48
C GLU A 174 23.11 -4.90 17.29
N GLU A 175 22.56 -4.21 16.30
CA GLU A 175 21.87 -4.86 15.18
C GLU A 175 22.85 -5.55 14.23
N SER A 176 24.10 -5.07 14.12
CA SER A 176 25.15 -5.80 13.37
C SER A 176 25.46 -7.16 13.99
N VAL A 177 25.49 -7.24 15.32
CA VAL A 177 25.66 -8.53 16.02
C VAL A 177 24.47 -9.44 15.73
N PHE A 178 23.24 -8.91 15.76
CA PHE A 178 22.05 -9.67 15.38
C PHE A 178 22.13 -10.20 13.94
N LEU A 179 22.55 -9.38 12.97
CA LEU A 179 22.67 -9.77 11.56
C LEU A 179 23.65 -10.92 11.35
N THR A 180 24.66 -11.09 12.20
CA THR A 180 25.64 -12.20 12.08
C THR A 180 25.01 -13.60 12.23
N LYS A 181 23.78 -13.68 12.77
CA LYS A 181 22.98 -14.91 12.82
C LYS A 181 22.56 -15.41 11.44
N TYR A 182 22.38 -14.49 10.48
CA TYR A 182 21.93 -14.78 9.12
C TYR A 182 23.05 -14.55 8.10
N ALA A 183 23.69 -13.38 8.16
CA ALA A 183 24.70 -12.96 7.22
C ALA A 183 25.96 -13.84 7.28
N LYS A 184 26.59 -14.03 6.12
CA LYS A 184 27.92 -14.63 6.00
C LYS A 184 28.96 -13.74 6.69
N HIS A 185 28.95 -12.45 6.37
CA HIS A 185 29.83 -11.44 6.93
C HIS A 185 29.11 -10.08 7.02
N VAL A 186 29.44 -9.27 8.03
CA VAL A 186 28.85 -7.95 8.24
C VAL A 186 29.94 -6.89 8.23
N HIS A 187 29.80 -5.87 7.40
CA HIS A 187 30.68 -4.72 7.32
C HIS A 187 30.00 -3.48 7.90
N ILE A 188 30.53 -2.91 8.97
CA ILE A 188 30.02 -1.67 9.55
C ILE A 188 30.77 -0.50 8.93
N LEU A 189 30.05 0.39 8.23
CA LEU A 189 30.57 1.62 7.65
C LEU A 189 30.10 2.80 8.51
N MET A 190 31.03 3.51 9.14
CA MET A 190 30.73 4.69 9.94
C MET A 190 31.62 5.86 9.58
N ILE A 191 31.04 7.06 9.50
CA ILE A 191 31.78 8.30 9.18
C ILE A 191 32.61 8.82 10.36
N THR A 192 32.34 8.33 11.57
CA THR A 192 33.04 8.73 12.79
C THR A 192 34.34 7.94 12.98
N ASP A 193 35.21 8.48 13.83
CA ASP A 193 36.46 7.80 14.22
C ASP A 193 36.23 6.53 15.03
N ASP A 194 35.11 6.49 15.76
CA ASP A 194 34.68 5.34 16.52
C ASP A 194 33.16 5.36 16.72
N PHE A 195 32.60 4.31 17.32
CA PHE A 195 31.19 4.30 17.73
C PHE A 195 30.85 5.46 18.67
N THR A 196 29.66 6.04 18.50
CA THR A 196 29.17 7.15 19.32
C THR A 196 28.39 6.72 20.57
N CYS A 197 28.27 5.40 20.79
CA CYS A 197 27.58 4.83 21.95
C CYS A 197 28.57 4.37 23.04
N ALA A 198 28.03 3.91 24.17
CA ALA A 198 28.85 3.45 25.29
C ALA A 198 29.71 2.22 24.87
N GLN A 199 30.95 2.18 25.32
CA GLN A 199 31.91 1.14 24.93
C GLN A 199 31.38 -0.28 25.15
N ALA A 200 30.71 -0.52 26.28
CA ALA A 200 30.09 -1.82 26.61
C ALA A 200 29.12 -2.31 25.52
N SER A 201 28.39 -1.39 24.86
CA SER A 201 27.47 -1.72 23.76
C SER A 201 28.18 -2.09 22.45
N THR A 202 29.50 -1.90 22.37
CA THR A 202 30.29 -2.18 21.17
C THR A 202 31.15 -3.44 21.30
N GLU A 203 31.32 -3.96 22.51
CA GLU A 203 32.23 -5.08 22.80
C GLU A 203 31.88 -6.32 21.98
N ALA A 204 30.59 -6.67 21.93
CA ALA A 204 30.11 -7.80 21.14
C ALA A 204 30.35 -7.61 19.64
N ALA A 205 30.17 -6.39 19.12
CA ALA A 205 30.41 -6.11 17.70
C ALA A 205 31.90 -6.19 17.34
N ARG A 206 32.77 -5.70 18.22
CA ARG A 206 34.23 -5.72 18.02
C ARG A 206 34.86 -7.10 18.17
N ALA A 207 34.32 -7.92 19.06
CA ALA A 207 34.83 -9.25 19.34
C ALA A 207 34.28 -10.33 18.38
N ASN A 208 33.39 -9.96 17.45
CA ASN A 208 32.76 -10.90 16.54
C ASN A 208 33.56 -11.06 15.24
N ASP A 209 34.05 -12.28 14.98
CA ASP A 209 34.89 -12.59 13.82
C ASP A 209 34.18 -12.42 12.46
N LYS A 210 32.83 -12.40 12.44
CA LYS A 210 32.03 -12.11 11.25
C LYS A 210 31.81 -10.61 10.99
N ILE A 211 32.36 -9.73 11.84
CA ILE A 211 32.16 -8.29 11.72
C ILE A 211 33.49 -7.61 11.34
N THR A 212 33.45 -6.74 10.34
CA THR A 212 34.54 -5.81 10.03
C THR A 212 34.06 -4.38 10.18
N ILE A 213 34.82 -3.57 10.93
CA ILE A 213 34.47 -2.18 11.20
C ILE A 213 35.35 -1.26 10.34
N HIS A 214 34.71 -0.43 9.54
CA HIS A 214 35.32 0.58 8.69
C HIS A 214 34.97 1.96 9.24
N THR A 215 35.90 2.58 9.97
CA THR A 215 35.75 3.93 10.52
C THR A 215 36.08 4.98 9.47
N ASN A 216 35.64 6.22 9.68
CA ASN A 216 35.79 7.33 8.73
C ASN A 216 35.37 6.95 7.30
N THR A 217 34.38 6.09 7.13
CA THR A 217 34.00 5.53 5.84
C THR A 217 32.56 5.88 5.50
N GLU A 218 32.34 6.48 4.35
CA GLU A 218 31.02 6.81 3.82
C GLU A 218 30.69 5.95 2.59
N VAL A 219 29.40 5.69 2.37
CA VAL A 219 28.92 5.09 1.12
C VAL A 219 28.82 6.19 0.06
N VAL A 220 29.38 5.93 -1.11
CA VAL A 220 29.33 6.84 -2.25
C VAL A 220 28.20 6.46 -3.19
N GLU A 221 28.15 5.18 -3.58
CA GLU A 221 27.22 4.69 -4.60
C GLU A 221 26.89 3.21 -4.39
N LEU A 222 25.63 2.87 -4.61
CA LEU A 222 25.08 1.52 -4.67
C LEU A 222 24.45 1.31 -6.04
N THR A 223 24.89 0.29 -6.78
CA THR A 223 24.34 -0.04 -8.12
C THR A 223 23.98 -1.51 -8.22
N GLY A 224 23.13 -1.84 -9.19
CA GLY A 224 22.60 -3.18 -9.39
C GLY A 224 21.47 -3.22 -10.41
N ASP A 225 20.85 -4.40 -10.51
CA ASP A 225 19.67 -4.65 -11.33
C ASP A 225 18.40 -4.41 -10.49
N SER A 226 17.58 -5.43 -10.26
CA SER A 226 16.52 -5.40 -9.25
C SER A 226 17.06 -5.49 -7.82
N MET A 227 18.32 -5.93 -7.62
CA MET A 227 18.96 -6.07 -6.32
C MET A 227 20.38 -5.44 -6.34
N PRO A 228 20.93 -5.05 -5.17
CA PRO A 228 22.30 -4.52 -5.10
C PRO A 228 23.35 -5.52 -5.58
N ARG A 229 24.21 -5.07 -6.52
CA ARG A 229 25.31 -5.87 -7.10
C ARG A 229 26.69 -5.26 -6.87
N SER A 230 26.79 -3.95 -6.71
CA SER A 230 28.05 -3.25 -6.46
C SER A 230 27.88 -2.12 -5.46
N LEU A 231 28.85 -1.97 -4.55
CA LEU A 231 28.92 -0.90 -3.56
C LEU A 231 30.27 -0.21 -3.65
N THR A 232 30.25 1.11 -3.78
CA THR A 232 31.44 1.95 -3.66
C THR A 232 31.37 2.75 -2.36
N TYR A 233 32.43 2.65 -1.55
CA TYR A 233 32.57 3.42 -0.32
C TYR A 233 33.96 4.04 -0.20
N ARG A 234 34.05 5.16 0.51
CA ARG A 234 35.25 6.00 0.59
C ARG A 234 35.69 6.20 2.02
N ASN A 235 36.98 6.02 2.28
CA ASN A 235 37.58 6.50 3.51
C ASN A 235 37.78 8.03 3.42
N MET A 236 37.09 8.78 4.28
CA MET A 236 37.06 10.24 4.34
C MET A 236 38.40 10.87 4.74
N LYS A 237 39.27 10.13 5.44
CA LYS A 237 40.59 10.62 5.87
C LYS A 237 41.65 10.42 4.80
N THR A 238 41.64 9.27 4.13
CA THR A 238 42.66 8.93 3.12
C THR A 238 42.23 9.27 1.69
N GLY A 239 40.93 9.40 1.44
CA GLY A 239 40.35 9.53 0.10
C GLY A 239 40.29 8.21 -0.68
N GLU A 240 40.69 7.09 -0.09
CA GLU A 240 40.70 5.78 -0.73
C GLU A 240 39.28 5.30 -1.04
N LEU A 241 39.06 4.88 -2.29
CA LEU A 241 37.81 4.28 -2.75
C LEU A 241 37.96 2.76 -2.75
N THR A 242 36.98 2.08 -2.15
CA THR A 242 36.84 0.63 -2.23
C THR A 242 35.60 0.28 -3.04
N HIS A 243 35.76 -0.67 -3.95
CA HIS A 243 34.68 -1.21 -4.76
C HIS A 243 34.43 -2.66 -4.35
N TYR A 244 33.24 -2.92 -3.80
CA TYR A 244 32.77 -4.26 -3.51
C TYR A 244 31.83 -4.70 -4.64
N GLN A 245 32.07 -5.90 -5.17
CA GLN A 245 31.24 -6.53 -6.20
C GLN A 245 30.72 -7.86 -5.66
N ALA A 246 29.41 -8.06 -5.74
CA ALA A 246 28.78 -9.34 -5.38
C ALA A 246 29.26 -10.46 -6.33
N PRO A 247 29.35 -11.72 -5.86
CA PRO A 247 29.56 -12.86 -6.74
C PRO A 247 28.54 -12.91 -7.89
N GLU A 248 28.92 -13.52 -9.02
CA GLU A 248 28.06 -13.61 -10.20
C GLU A 248 26.70 -14.25 -9.84
N GLY A 249 25.61 -13.57 -10.18
CA GLY A 249 24.24 -14.00 -9.87
C GLY A 249 23.77 -13.70 -8.43
N ASP A 250 24.65 -13.28 -7.52
CA ASP A 250 24.33 -13.06 -6.11
C ASP A 250 24.20 -11.57 -5.75
N ALA A 251 23.59 -11.28 -4.59
CA ALA A 251 23.33 -9.93 -4.09
C ALA A 251 23.76 -9.80 -2.62
N PHE A 252 23.82 -8.57 -2.12
CA PHE A 252 24.10 -8.26 -0.72
C PHE A 252 23.07 -7.27 -0.16
N GLY A 253 23.07 -7.11 1.16
CA GLY A 253 22.19 -6.18 1.85
C GLY A 253 22.91 -4.92 2.31
N VAL A 254 22.23 -3.78 2.30
CA VAL A 254 22.68 -2.54 2.93
C VAL A 254 21.66 -2.12 3.99
N PHE A 255 22.06 -2.08 5.25
CA PHE A 255 21.22 -1.70 6.37
C PHE A 255 21.61 -0.31 6.87
N VAL A 256 20.75 0.67 6.67
CA VAL A 256 20.98 2.05 7.10
C VAL A 256 20.45 2.22 8.53
N LEU A 257 21.37 2.17 9.51
CA LEU A 257 21.07 2.23 10.94
C LEU A 257 21.57 3.55 11.55
N ALA A 258 21.21 4.65 10.89
CA ALA A 258 21.56 6.03 11.27
C ALA A 258 20.60 6.65 12.30
N GLY A 259 19.62 5.87 12.77
CA GLY A 259 18.60 6.29 13.71
C GLY A 259 17.31 6.75 13.05
N TYR A 260 16.37 7.15 13.89
CA TYR A 260 15.02 7.55 13.50
C TYR A 260 14.77 9.00 13.89
N THR A 261 13.93 9.67 13.11
CA THR A 261 13.44 11.01 13.41
C THR A 261 11.94 10.94 13.70
N PRO A 262 11.52 11.17 14.95
CA PRO A 262 10.11 11.24 15.32
C PRO A 262 9.40 12.40 14.62
N ALA A 263 8.16 12.20 14.20
CA ALA A 263 7.36 13.23 13.53
C ALA A 263 6.73 14.22 14.52
N THR A 264 7.54 14.83 15.40
CA THR A 264 7.06 15.60 16.57
C THR A 264 7.06 17.12 16.38
N GLY A 265 7.34 17.59 15.16
CA GLY A 265 7.51 19.02 14.87
C GLY A 265 6.33 19.91 15.28
N LEU A 266 5.10 19.44 15.12
CA LEU A 266 3.86 20.19 15.45
C LEU A 266 3.49 20.15 16.94
N ILE A 267 4.11 19.27 17.74
CA ILE A 267 3.70 18.99 19.12
C ILE A 267 4.80 19.28 20.15
N LYS A 268 5.97 19.76 19.70
CA LYS A 268 7.14 20.04 20.55
C LYS A 268 6.87 21.01 21.71
N ASP A 269 5.92 21.93 21.53
CA ASP A 269 5.54 22.95 22.51
C ASP A 269 4.26 22.55 23.28
N ILE A 270 3.70 21.37 23.00
CA ILE A 270 2.45 20.87 23.56
C ILE A 270 2.72 19.74 24.56
N VAL A 271 3.70 18.88 24.28
CA VAL A 271 4.02 17.71 25.11
C VAL A 271 5.52 17.63 25.39
N GLU A 272 5.90 16.98 26.48
CA GLU A 272 7.29 16.73 26.82
C GLU A 272 7.93 15.70 25.86
N LEU A 273 9.11 16.04 25.37
CA LEU A 273 9.93 15.21 24.50
C LEU A 273 11.25 14.84 25.19
N ASP A 274 11.79 13.67 24.88
CA ASP A 274 13.15 13.31 25.26
C ASP A 274 14.20 14.05 24.40
N PRO A 275 15.51 13.97 24.72
CA PRO A 275 16.55 14.61 23.92
C PRO A 275 16.64 14.13 22.45
N ARG A 276 15.99 13.01 22.10
CA ARG A 276 15.93 12.46 20.75
C ARG A 276 14.67 12.91 19.99
N GLY A 277 13.79 13.66 20.65
CA GLY A 277 12.54 14.18 20.10
C GLY A 277 11.37 13.20 20.18
N ASN A 278 11.48 12.11 20.93
CA ASN A 278 10.40 11.15 21.15
C ASN A 278 9.47 11.63 22.27
N ILE A 279 8.16 11.34 22.15
CA ILE A 279 7.16 11.73 23.15
C ILE A 279 7.35 10.91 24.43
N ILE A 280 7.42 11.61 25.57
CA ILE A 280 7.45 10.97 26.89
C ILE A 280 6.00 10.68 27.31
N THR A 281 5.73 9.42 27.65
CA THR A 281 4.43 8.99 28.18
C THR A 281 4.56 8.29 29.52
N ASN A 282 3.53 8.41 30.36
CA ASN A 282 3.43 7.58 31.57
C ASN A 282 3.00 6.14 31.23
N LYS A 283 2.83 5.28 32.26
CA LYS A 283 2.41 3.87 32.09
C LYS A 283 1.00 3.70 31.50
N GLN A 284 0.22 4.78 31.45
CA GLN A 284 -1.13 4.85 30.91
C GLN A 284 -1.15 5.49 29.51
N CYS A 285 0.03 5.62 28.86
CA CYS A 285 0.20 6.22 27.54
C CYS A 285 -0.24 7.70 27.47
N GLN A 286 -0.40 8.37 28.61
CA GLN A 286 -0.68 9.80 28.67
C GLN A 286 0.60 10.61 28.50
N THR A 287 0.50 11.69 27.74
CA THR A 287 1.56 12.70 27.62
C THR A 287 1.53 13.67 28.81
N SER A 288 2.41 14.67 28.82
CA SER A 288 2.34 15.76 29.80
C SER A 288 1.10 16.65 29.66
N ALA A 289 0.41 16.61 28.51
CA ALA A 289 -0.81 17.37 28.25
C ALA A 289 -2.08 16.54 28.59
N PRO A 290 -2.94 16.99 29.52
CA PRO A 290 -4.16 16.27 29.90
C PRO A 290 -5.12 16.03 28.73
N GLY A 291 -5.58 14.78 28.59
CA GLY A 291 -6.44 14.37 27.48
C GLY A 291 -5.72 14.14 26.15
N ILE A 292 -4.38 14.23 26.13
CA ILE A 292 -3.55 13.88 24.98
C ILE A 292 -2.71 12.64 25.32
N TYR A 293 -2.83 11.64 24.46
CA TYR A 293 -2.17 10.35 24.55
C TYR A 293 -1.21 10.19 23.37
N ALA A 294 -0.25 9.28 23.48
CA ALA A 294 0.60 8.91 22.36
C ALA A 294 0.84 7.39 22.35
N ALA A 295 1.01 6.82 21.15
CA ALA A 295 1.29 5.41 20.96
C ALA A 295 2.12 5.15 19.70
N GLY A 296 2.82 4.01 19.68
CA GLY A 296 3.65 3.63 18.54
C GLY A 296 5.00 4.33 18.56
N ASP A 297 5.70 4.31 17.43
CA ASP A 297 7.14 4.63 17.38
C ASP A 297 7.49 6.09 17.67
N VAL A 298 6.49 6.98 17.73
CA VAL A 298 6.68 8.35 18.19
C VAL A 298 7.07 8.42 19.68
N CYS A 299 6.70 7.41 20.48
CA CYS A 299 6.98 7.36 21.92
C CYS A 299 8.40 6.87 22.24
N VAL A 300 8.88 7.19 23.44
CA VAL A 300 10.14 6.64 23.98
C VAL A 300 10.00 5.13 24.16
N LYS A 301 10.81 4.36 23.42
CA LYS A 301 10.89 2.89 23.53
C LYS A 301 12.20 2.33 23.00
N ASP A 302 12.49 1.12 23.47
CA ASP A 302 13.63 0.34 23.01
C ASP A 302 13.27 -0.44 21.73
N LEU A 303 12.13 -1.13 21.72
CA LEU A 303 11.72 -2.00 20.62
C LEU A 303 10.62 -1.37 19.74
N ARG A 304 10.99 -1.03 18.50
CA ARG A 304 10.08 -0.53 17.46
C ARG A 304 9.63 -1.66 16.56
N GLN A 305 8.40 -2.13 16.73
CA GLN A 305 7.81 -3.23 15.99
C GLN A 305 6.31 -2.99 15.82
N VAL A 306 5.71 -3.65 14.83
CA VAL A 306 4.25 -3.66 14.62
C VAL A 306 3.53 -4.08 15.90
N THR A 307 3.99 -5.17 16.51
CA THR A 307 3.37 -5.75 17.71
C THR A 307 3.45 -4.82 18.92
N THR A 308 4.58 -4.13 19.13
CA THR A 308 4.70 -3.15 20.23
C THR A 308 3.82 -1.94 19.98
N ALA A 309 3.75 -1.44 18.74
CA ALA A 309 2.84 -0.37 18.35
C ALA A 309 1.35 -0.73 18.55
N VAL A 310 0.95 -1.95 18.17
CA VAL A 310 -0.41 -2.48 18.43
C VAL A 310 -0.69 -2.52 19.92
N GLY A 311 0.21 -3.11 20.72
CA GLY A 311 0.01 -3.27 22.16
C GLY A 311 -0.13 -1.92 22.89
N GLU A 312 0.75 -0.97 22.59
CA GLU A 312 0.69 0.38 23.15
C GLU A 312 -0.58 1.12 22.73
N ALA A 313 -0.98 1.02 21.47
CA ALA A 313 -2.18 1.68 20.98
C ALA A 313 -3.47 1.13 21.62
N ALA A 314 -3.55 -0.19 21.83
CA ALA A 314 -4.64 -0.81 22.57
C ALA A 314 -4.68 -0.32 24.03
N GLY A 315 -3.52 -0.21 24.67
CA GLY A 315 -3.39 0.37 26.01
C GLY A 315 -3.83 1.83 26.07
N ALA A 316 -3.35 2.65 25.14
CA ALA A 316 -3.72 4.06 25.04
C ALA A 316 -5.22 4.25 24.80
N ALA A 317 -5.81 3.51 23.87
CA ALA A 317 -7.24 3.53 23.60
C ALA A 317 -8.06 3.21 24.86
N THR A 318 -7.71 2.13 25.58
CA THR A 318 -8.39 1.74 26.83
C THR A 318 -8.33 2.85 27.87
N GLN A 319 -7.17 3.50 28.02
CA GLN A 319 -7.01 4.61 28.95
C GLN A 319 -7.78 5.87 28.50
N MET A 320 -7.88 6.10 27.19
CA MET A 320 -8.70 7.16 26.62
C MET A 320 -10.18 6.96 26.96
N GLU A 321 -10.73 5.74 26.91
CA GLU A 321 -12.15 5.49 27.23
C GLU A 321 -12.57 6.10 28.58
N HIS A 322 -11.73 5.96 29.62
CA HIS A 322 -12.00 6.54 30.93
C HIS A 322 -12.07 8.08 30.88
N HIS A 323 -11.15 8.72 30.14
CA HIS A 323 -11.14 10.17 29.95
C HIS A 323 -12.34 10.63 29.14
N LEU A 324 -12.66 9.94 28.05
CA LEU A 324 -13.78 10.25 27.16
C LEU A 324 -15.12 10.15 27.90
N ALA A 325 -15.34 9.08 28.66
CA ALA A 325 -16.52 8.92 29.51
C ALA A 325 -16.64 10.05 30.55
N ALA A 326 -15.52 10.42 31.20
CA ALA A 326 -15.51 11.51 32.16
C ALA A 326 -15.85 12.85 31.49
N MET A 327 -15.36 13.11 30.28
CA MET A 327 -15.66 14.35 29.54
C MET A 327 -17.12 14.40 29.06
N GLN A 328 -17.69 13.30 28.57
CA GLN A 328 -19.12 13.22 28.26
C GLN A 328 -19.98 13.53 29.49
N HIS A 329 -19.65 12.93 30.65
CA HIS A 329 -20.37 13.20 31.89
C HIS A 329 -20.20 14.66 32.37
N LYS A 330 -18.99 15.21 32.27
CA LYS A 330 -18.67 16.58 32.71
C LYS A 330 -19.36 17.64 31.85
N THR A 331 -19.37 17.44 30.53
CA THR A 331 -19.87 18.45 29.56
C THR A 331 -21.33 18.24 29.18
N GLY A 332 -21.87 17.04 29.36
CA GLY A 332 -23.20 16.65 28.88
C GLY A 332 -23.28 16.42 27.37
N ILE A 333 -22.16 16.54 26.64
CA ILE A 333 -22.12 16.34 25.19
C ILE A 333 -21.80 14.88 24.91
N VAL A 334 -22.63 14.24 24.09
CA VAL A 334 -22.41 12.86 23.60
C VAL A 334 -22.33 12.91 22.07
N PRO A 335 -21.11 12.86 21.50
CA PRO A 335 -20.89 12.79 20.06
C PRO A 335 -21.72 11.69 19.39
N GLN A 336 -22.51 12.05 18.38
CA GLN A 336 -23.36 11.08 17.69
C GLN A 336 -22.58 10.38 16.58
N ARG A 337 -22.61 9.05 16.59
CA ARG A 337 -22.01 8.24 15.53
C ARG A 337 -22.83 8.35 14.24
N PRO A 338 -22.19 8.34 13.07
CA PRO A 338 -22.89 8.07 11.83
C PRO A 338 -23.65 6.73 11.94
N THR A 339 -24.93 6.70 11.57
CA THR A 339 -25.71 5.47 11.51
C THR A 339 -25.18 4.58 10.38
N GLN A 340 -24.43 3.53 10.74
CA GLN A 340 -24.15 2.44 9.82
C GLN A 340 -25.47 1.71 9.52
N ASN A 341 -25.83 1.53 8.24
CA ASN A 341 -26.98 0.71 7.82
C ASN A 341 -26.84 -0.69 8.43
N THR A 342 -27.76 -1.06 9.32
CA THR A 342 -27.74 -2.20 10.24
C THR A 342 -27.80 -3.59 9.60
N ASN A 343 -27.68 -3.71 8.27
CA ASN A 343 -27.72 -5.00 7.59
C ASN A 343 -26.36 -5.72 7.50
N GLN A 344 -25.22 -5.03 7.71
CA GLN A 344 -23.88 -5.64 7.60
C GLN A 344 -23.35 -6.28 8.89
N SER A 345 -23.86 -5.93 10.07
CA SER A 345 -23.28 -6.35 11.36
C SER A 345 -23.88 -7.62 11.96
N GLN A 346 -24.94 -8.20 11.37
CA GLN A 346 -25.54 -9.44 11.86
C GLN A 346 -24.97 -10.73 11.23
N GLN A 347 -24.27 -10.66 10.10
CA GLN A 347 -23.62 -11.85 9.50
C GLN A 347 -22.29 -12.22 10.17
N ALA A 348 -21.58 -11.27 10.79
CA ALA A 348 -20.28 -11.52 11.43
C ALA A 348 -20.35 -12.26 12.78
N ALA A 349 -21.53 -12.53 13.32
CA ALA A 349 -21.72 -13.11 14.66
C ALA A 349 -22.11 -14.61 14.67
N THR A 350 -22.20 -15.27 13.52
CA THR A 350 -22.67 -16.68 13.44
C THR A 350 -21.59 -17.74 13.19
N GLU A 351 -20.34 -17.37 12.95
CA GLU A 351 -19.29 -18.38 12.72
C GLU A 351 -18.57 -18.76 14.02
N LYS A 352 -18.89 -19.96 14.53
CA LYS A 352 -18.07 -20.65 15.53
C LYS A 352 -16.80 -21.20 14.86
N PRO A 353 -15.64 -21.17 15.54
CA PRO A 353 -14.42 -21.77 15.02
C PRO A 353 -14.32 -23.27 15.38
N GLY A 354 -14.01 -24.09 14.38
CA GLY A 354 -13.60 -25.50 14.49
C GLY A 354 -14.12 -26.29 13.27
N ALA A 355 -13.41 -27.23 12.65
CA ALA A 355 -12.10 -27.84 12.86
C ALA A 355 -11.72 -28.53 11.53
N ASP A 356 -10.46 -28.95 11.39
CA ASP A 356 -9.97 -29.77 10.27
C ASP A 356 -10.92 -30.90 9.87
N THR A 357 -11.09 -31.16 8.56
CA THR A 357 -11.05 -32.51 7.95
C THR A 357 -11.19 -32.46 6.43
N ASP A 358 -10.35 -33.25 5.76
CA ASP A 358 -10.51 -33.73 4.38
C ASP A 358 -11.90 -34.30 4.10
N SER A 359 -12.45 -34.04 2.92
CA SER A 359 -12.81 -35.09 1.93
C SER A 359 -13.76 -34.55 0.86
N ALA A 360 -13.50 -35.00 -0.36
CA ALA A 360 -14.37 -34.85 -1.52
C ALA A 360 -15.74 -35.52 -1.28
N THR A 361 -16.82 -34.86 -1.70
CA THR A 361 -17.94 -35.50 -2.41
C THR A 361 -18.78 -34.46 -3.13
N THR A 362 -19.07 -34.76 -4.39
CA THR A 362 -20.08 -34.15 -5.26
C THR A 362 -21.49 -34.53 -4.81
N ASP A 363 -22.42 -33.58 -4.80
CA ASP A 363 -23.76 -33.75 -5.42
C ASP A 363 -24.59 -32.45 -5.38
N ALA A 364 -25.57 -32.42 -6.29
CA ALA A 364 -26.04 -31.26 -7.03
C ALA A 364 -27.32 -30.58 -6.49
N HIS A 365 -27.58 -29.40 -7.10
CA HIS A 365 -28.80 -28.58 -7.14
C HIS A 365 -29.07 -27.59 -5.99
N ASP A 366 -28.41 -26.44 -6.07
CA ASP A 366 -29.02 -25.13 -5.81
C ASP A 366 -28.60 -24.14 -6.91
N THR A 367 -29.55 -23.43 -7.50
CA THR A 367 -29.34 -22.51 -8.64
C THR A 367 -29.15 -21.07 -8.16
N SER A 368 -28.08 -20.82 -7.42
CA SER A 368 -27.47 -19.49 -7.30
C SER A 368 -26.00 -19.62 -7.68
N SER A 369 -25.59 -19.01 -8.79
CA SER A 369 -24.21 -19.09 -9.28
C SER A 369 -23.23 -18.57 -8.22
N THR A 370 -22.14 -19.31 -8.04
CA THR A 370 -21.19 -19.20 -6.93
C THR A 370 -19.91 -18.45 -7.28
N LEU A 371 -19.83 -17.79 -8.46
CA LEU A 371 -18.57 -17.22 -8.94
C LEU A 371 -18.27 -15.86 -8.30
N PHE A 372 -19.28 -15.01 -8.14
CA PHE A 372 -19.15 -13.74 -7.43
C PHE A 372 -19.74 -13.82 -6.03
N SER A 373 -18.94 -13.47 -5.02
CA SER A 373 -19.45 -13.34 -3.65
C SER A 373 -20.48 -12.20 -3.56
N ALA A 374 -21.30 -12.21 -2.51
CA ALA A 374 -22.27 -11.14 -2.28
C ALA A 374 -21.62 -9.74 -2.23
N ASP A 375 -20.40 -9.64 -1.69
CA ASP A 375 -19.62 -8.40 -1.64
C ASP A 375 -19.15 -7.97 -3.04
N MET A 376 -18.69 -8.91 -3.88
CA MET A 376 -18.33 -8.63 -5.27
C MET A 376 -19.54 -8.15 -6.06
N VAL A 377 -20.70 -8.79 -5.89
CA VAL A 377 -21.95 -8.37 -6.52
C VAL A 377 -22.34 -6.95 -6.08
N ALA A 378 -22.18 -6.61 -4.80
CA ALA A 378 -22.44 -5.25 -4.31
C ALA A 378 -21.49 -4.21 -4.95
N GLN A 379 -20.21 -4.53 -5.09
CA GLN A 379 -19.23 -3.67 -5.77
C GLN A 379 -19.55 -3.49 -7.25
N LEU A 380 -19.86 -4.58 -7.95
CA LEU A 380 -20.25 -4.58 -9.36
C LEU A 380 -21.50 -3.71 -9.58
N ASN A 381 -22.53 -3.88 -8.76
CA ASN A 381 -23.76 -3.08 -8.82
C ASN A 381 -23.49 -1.58 -8.64
N ALA A 382 -22.57 -1.20 -7.75
CA ALA A 382 -22.19 0.20 -7.57
C ALA A 382 -21.52 0.79 -8.83
N VAL A 383 -20.75 -0.02 -9.56
CA VAL A 383 -20.15 0.39 -10.84
C VAL A 383 -21.21 0.45 -11.95
N PHE A 384 -22.07 -0.58 -12.05
CA PHE A 384 -23.13 -0.67 -13.07
C PHE A 384 -24.18 0.45 -12.94
N ALA A 385 -24.44 0.92 -11.72
CA ALA A 385 -25.30 2.08 -11.48
C ALA A 385 -24.75 3.36 -12.12
N ARG A 386 -23.43 3.48 -12.28
CA ARG A 386 -22.74 4.66 -12.84
C ARG A 386 -22.46 4.55 -14.34
N MET A 387 -22.68 3.39 -14.94
CA MET A 387 -22.59 3.17 -16.39
C MET A 387 -23.66 3.99 -17.12
N GLU A 388 -23.27 4.76 -18.15
CA GLU A 388 -24.22 5.60 -18.90
C GLU A 388 -24.73 4.91 -20.17
N LYS A 389 -23.87 4.11 -20.82
CA LYS A 389 -24.16 3.39 -22.07
C LYS A 389 -23.93 1.88 -21.91
N PRO A 390 -24.71 1.03 -22.59
CA PRO A 390 -24.43 -0.40 -22.62
C PRO A 390 -23.05 -0.71 -23.22
N VAL A 391 -22.47 -1.85 -22.85
CA VAL A 391 -21.26 -2.40 -23.46
C VAL A 391 -21.52 -3.82 -23.97
N THR A 392 -20.73 -4.24 -24.95
CA THR A 392 -20.73 -5.61 -25.43
C THR A 392 -19.38 -6.25 -25.13
N LEU A 393 -19.39 -7.32 -24.35
CA LEU A 393 -18.23 -8.19 -24.13
C LEU A 393 -18.19 -9.20 -25.27
N LYS A 394 -17.26 -9.03 -26.20
CA LYS A 394 -17.05 -9.98 -27.31
C LYS A 394 -16.00 -11.00 -26.91
N LEU A 395 -16.41 -12.24 -26.74
CA LEU A 395 -15.56 -13.35 -26.34
C LEU A 395 -15.07 -14.08 -27.57
N GLU A 396 -13.76 -14.22 -27.68
CA GLU A 396 -13.13 -15.16 -28.61
C GLU A 396 -12.66 -16.37 -27.80
N LEU A 397 -13.27 -17.52 -28.06
CA LEU A 397 -13.12 -18.73 -27.26
C LEU A 397 -12.44 -19.82 -28.10
N ASP A 398 -11.50 -20.52 -27.50
CA ASP A 398 -10.82 -21.66 -28.09
C ASP A 398 -11.19 -22.98 -27.40
N ASP A 399 -10.47 -24.06 -27.69
CA ASP A 399 -10.72 -25.42 -27.17
C ASP A 399 -10.12 -25.68 -25.78
N ARG A 400 -9.40 -24.72 -25.17
CA ARG A 400 -8.80 -24.89 -23.84
C ARG A 400 -9.83 -24.71 -22.72
N PRO A 401 -9.66 -25.39 -21.56
CA PRO A 401 -10.58 -25.29 -20.42
C PRO A 401 -10.85 -23.85 -19.95
N ILE A 402 -9.83 -22.99 -20.02
CA ILE A 402 -9.96 -21.58 -19.64
C ILE A 402 -11.00 -20.81 -20.48
N SER A 403 -11.27 -21.23 -21.72
CA SER A 403 -12.34 -20.63 -22.54
C SER A 403 -13.72 -20.84 -21.93
N ALA A 404 -13.97 -22.00 -21.32
CA ALA A 404 -15.22 -22.28 -20.62
C ALA A 404 -15.34 -21.45 -19.33
N GLU A 405 -14.22 -21.24 -18.61
CA GLU A 405 -14.18 -20.39 -17.41
C GLU A 405 -14.46 -18.92 -17.76
N LEU A 406 -13.85 -18.41 -18.85
CA LEU A 406 -14.09 -17.05 -19.33
C LEU A 406 -15.55 -16.85 -19.76
N ASP A 407 -16.13 -17.82 -20.47
CA ASP A 407 -17.54 -17.76 -20.84
C ASP A 407 -18.46 -17.73 -19.62
N ALA A 408 -18.23 -18.62 -18.64
CA ALA A 408 -19.00 -18.64 -17.41
C ALA A 408 -18.89 -17.30 -16.65
N TYR A 409 -17.67 -16.77 -16.52
CA TYR A 409 -17.40 -15.49 -15.88
C TYR A 409 -18.14 -14.33 -16.54
N CYS A 410 -18.03 -14.16 -17.85
CA CYS A 410 -18.68 -13.06 -18.56
C CYS A 410 -20.21 -13.22 -18.63
N SER A 411 -20.71 -14.47 -18.70
CA SER A 411 -22.15 -14.76 -18.65
C SER A 411 -22.76 -14.36 -17.32
N GLU A 412 -22.08 -14.70 -16.22
CA GLU A 412 -22.53 -14.31 -14.88
C GLU A 412 -22.46 -12.79 -14.71
N LEU A 413 -21.39 -12.16 -15.17
CA LEU A 413 -21.25 -10.69 -15.13
C LEU A 413 -22.39 -9.99 -15.89
N ALA A 414 -22.77 -10.51 -17.06
CA ALA A 414 -23.89 -9.98 -17.85
C ALA A 414 -25.26 -10.25 -17.20
N SER A 415 -25.40 -11.31 -16.42
CA SER A 415 -26.64 -11.59 -15.68
C SER A 415 -26.91 -10.56 -14.56
N LEU A 416 -25.86 -9.86 -14.09
CA LEU A 416 -25.94 -8.86 -13.04
C LEU A 416 -26.35 -7.46 -13.53
N SER A 417 -26.32 -7.19 -14.84
CA SER A 417 -26.72 -5.89 -15.38
C SER A 417 -27.26 -5.98 -16.81
N ASP A 418 -28.40 -5.33 -17.05
CA ASP A 418 -29.01 -5.13 -18.38
C ASP A 418 -28.15 -4.26 -19.33
N LYS A 419 -27.10 -3.62 -18.82
CA LYS A 419 -26.15 -2.81 -19.59
C LYS A 419 -24.96 -3.60 -20.13
N ILE A 420 -24.84 -4.89 -19.81
CA ILE A 420 -23.76 -5.74 -20.30
C ILE A 420 -24.34 -6.82 -21.21
N ARG A 421 -23.80 -6.91 -22.43
CA ARG A 421 -24.14 -7.97 -23.39
C ARG A 421 -22.92 -8.85 -23.63
N VAL A 422 -23.15 -10.12 -23.97
CA VAL A 422 -22.09 -11.08 -24.29
C VAL A 422 -22.33 -11.63 -25.68
N GLU A 423 -21.33 -11.50 -26.55
CA GLU A 423 -21.27 -12.13 -27.87
C GLU A 423 -20.12 -13.13 -27.88
N ARG A 424 -20.28 -14.25 -28.58
CA ARG A 424 -19.30 -15.35 -28.58
C ARG A 424 -18.91 -15.72 -29.99
N THR A 425 -17.63 -15.91 -30.20
CA THR A 425 -17.06 -16.48 -31.42
C THR A 425 -16.08 -17.59 -31.02
N THR A 426 -16.19 -18.74 -31.67
CA THR A 426 -15.22 -19.84 -31.49
C THR A 426 -14.12 -19.73 -32.54
N VAL A 427 -12.87 -19.82 -32.10
CA VAL A 427 -11.66 -19.79 -32.94
C VAL A 427 -10.82 -21.05 -32.72
N GLN A 428 -9.97 -21.41 -33.68
CA GLN A 428 -9.02 -22.51 -33.50
C GLN A 428 -7.76 -21.98 -32.79
N SER A 429 -7.38 -22.63 -31.68
CA SER A 429 -6.17 -22.29 -30.92
C SER A 429 -4.91 -22.70 -31.68
N THR A 430 -3.95 -21.78 -31.82
CA THR A 430 -2.58 -22.09 -32.27
C THR A 430 -1.53 -21.80 -31.19
N ALA A 431 -1.94 -21.60 -29.94
CA ALA A 431 -1.04 -21.37 -28.81
C ALA A 431 -0.04 -22.54 -28.66
N GLY A 432 1.17 -22.38 -29.21
CA GLY A 432 2.22 -23.41 -29.25
C GLY A 432 2.72 -23.82 -30.65
N GLN A 433 2.25 -23.20 -31.74
CA GLN A 433 2.80 -23.39 -33.09
C GLN A 433 3.29 -22.07 -33.70
N ASP A 434 4.36 -21.49 -33.15
CA ASP A 434 5.18 -20.52 -33.89
C ASP A 434 6.37 -21.25 -34.51
N GLY A 435 6.09 -21.95 -35.62
CA GLY A 435 7.07 -22.20 -36.66
C GLY A 435 6.86 -21.16 -37.74
N ALA A 436 7.79 -20.20 -37.84
CA ALA A 436 8.07 -19.31 -38.96
C ALA A 436 7.00 -19.23 -40.07
N ASP A 437 6.31 -18.09 -40.18
CA ASP A 437 6.29 -17.33 -41.44
C ASP A 437 5.65 -15.96 -41.26
N GLY A 438 6.28 -14.96 -41.90
CA GLY A 438 5.85 -13.58 -41.90
C GLY A 438 4.64 -13.32 -42.80
N ALA A 439 3.88 -12.30 -42.40
CA ALA A 439 2.99 -11.43 -43.17
C ALA A 439 2.58 -11.88 -44.59
N THR A 440 1.29 -12.12 -44.82
CA THR A 440 0.53 -11.63 -46.00
C THR A 440 -0.98 -11.72 -45.73
N GLY A 441 -1.74 -10.77 -46.28
CA GLY A 441 -3.15 -10.57 -45.96
C GLY A 441 -4.16 -11.43 -46.73
N THR A 442 -5.42 -11.27 -46.27
CA THR A 442 -6.70 -11.63 -46.91
C THR A 442 -6.94 -13.12 -47.23
N THR A 443 -7.60 -13.84 -46.31
CA THR A 443 -8.95 -14.46 -46.45
C THR A 443 -9.22 -15.40 -45.26
N SER A 444 -10.27 -15.13 -44.47
CA SER A 444 -10.97 -16.04 -43.53
C SER A 444 -10.19 -17.20 -42.87
N ASP A 445 -9.03 -16.93 -42.28
CA ASP A 445 -8.28 -17.88 -41.46
C ASP A 445 -8.63 -17.67 -39.98
N THR A 446 -9.41 -18.58 -39.39
CA THR A 446 -9.86 -18.53 -37.98
C THR A 446 -8.79 -19.03 -37.00
N ASN A 447 -7.52 -18.72 -37.25
CA ASN A 447 -6.40 -19.04 -36.37
C ASN A 447 -6.06 -17.79 -35.55
N ASN A 448 -6.30 -17.83 -34.24
CA ASN A 448 -5.95 -16.73 -33.33
C ASN A 448 -5.03 -17.23 -32.22
N THR A 449 -3.81 -16.69 -32.15
CA THR A 449 -2.83 -16.96 -31.08
C THR A 449 -3.21 -16.34 -29.73
N ASP A 450 -4.16 -15.39 -29.75
CA ASP A 450 -4.47 -14.54 -28.62
C ASP A 450 -5.79 -14.94 -27.92
N ALA A 451 -6.54 -15.93 -28.41
CA ALA A 451 -7.64 -16.51 -27.65
C ALA A 451 -7.12 -17.31 -26.43
N PRO A 452 -7.93 -17.59 -25.39
CA PRO A 452 -9.21 -16.94 -25.13
C PRO A 452 -9.04 -15.49 -24.73
N CYS A 453 -9.93 -14.63 -25.23
CA CYS A 453 -9.97 -13.23 -24.82
C CYS A 453 -11.38 -12.68 -24.77
N VAL A 454 -11.54 -11.59 -24.03
CA VAL A 454 -12.73 -10.75 -24.00
C VAL A 454 -12.36 -9.33 -24.41
N HIS A 455 -12.98 -8.86 -25.49
CA HIS A 455 -12.94 -7.46 -25.91
C HIS A 455 -14.08 -6.69 -25.27
N VAL A 456 -13.79 -5.49 -24.78
CA VAL A 456 -14.81 -4.54 -24.32
C VAL A 456 -15.17 -3.65 -25.51
N CYS A 457 -16.41 -3.75 -25.98
CA CYS A 457 -16.90 -2.96 -27.11
C CYS A 457 -17.98 -1.98 -26.67
N THR A 458 -18.13 -0.89 -27.42
CA THR A 458 -19.20 0.08 -27.21
C THR A 458 -20.58 -0.53 -27.48
N ALA A 459 -21.65 0.19 -27.17
CA ALA A 459 -23.03 -0.23 -27.44
C ALA A 459 -23.29 -0.53 -28.93
N GLU A 460 -22.58 0.18 -29.83
CA GLU A 460 -22.64 0.01 -31.28
C GLU A 460 -21.79 -1.17 -31.80
N GLY A 461 -21.09 -1.87 -30.90
CA GLY A 461 -20.22 -3.00 -31.22
C GLY A 461 -18.84 -2.60 -31.76
N ALA A 462 -18.48 -1.32 -31.70
CA ALA A 462 -17.14 -0.85 -32.04
C ALA A 462 -16.14 -1.27 -30.96
N ASP A 463 -14.95 -1.71 -31.37
CA ASP A 463 -13.88 -2.06 -30.44
C ASP A 463 -13.38 -0.81 -29.71
N SER A 464 -13.31 -0.85 -28.38
CA SER A 464 -12.76 0.24 -27.59
C SER A 464 -11.24 0.19 -27.47
N GLY A 465 -10.59 -0.82 -28.05
CA GLY A 465 -9.17 -1.12 -27.89
C GLY A 465 -8.82 -1.80 -26.57
N LEU A 466 -9.81 -2.19 -25.74
CA LEU A 466 -9.57 -2.88 -24.47
C LEU A 466 -9.84 -4.38 -24.64
N ALA A 467 -8.85 -5.19 -24.34
CA ALA A 467 -9.00 -6.65 -24.31
C ALA A 467 -8.31 -7.26 -23.09
N PHE A 468 -8.88 -8.36 -22.60
CA PHE A 468 -8.25 -9.22 -21.59
C PHE A 468 -8.15 -10.64 -22.13
N HIS A 469 -6.94 -11.18 -22.16
CA HIS A 469 -6.59 -12.51 -22.62
C HIS A 469 -6.40 -13.44 -21.41
N GLY A 470 -7.36 -14.34 -21.20
CA GLY A 470 -7.56 -15.12 -19.96
C GLY A 470 -8.85 -14.77 -19.22
N VAL A 471 -8.98 -15.16 -17.94
CA VAL A 471 -10.14 -14.82 -17.09
C VAL A 471 -9.79 -13.61 -16.21
N PRO A 472 -10.55 -12.49 -16.23
CA PRO A 472 -10.27 -11.29 -15.44
C PRO A 472 -10.55 -11.47 -13.93
N GLY A 473 -9.77 -12.33 -13.27
CA GLY A 473 -9.87 -12.67 -11.86
C GLY A 473 -8.78 -12.03 -10.99
N GLY A 474 -8.66 -12.51 -9.74
CA GLY A 474 -7.61 -12.09 -8.82
C GLY A 474 -7.51 -10.57 -8.66
N HIS A 475 -6.29 -10.03 -8.76
CA HIS A 475 -6.05 -8.59 -8.68
C HIS A 475 -6.48 -7.82 -9.93
N GLU A 476 -6.74 -8.50 -11.06
CA GLU A 476 -7.19 -7.88 -12.32
C GLU A 476 -8.70 -7.76 -12.46
N PHE A 477 -9.46 -8.32 -11.51
CA PHE A 477 -10.91 -8.15 -11.41
C PHE A 477 -11.31 -6.67 -11.40
N THR A 478 -10.71 -5.88 -10.50
CA THR A 478 -11.06 -4.47 -10.34
C THR A 478 -10.68 -3.63 -11.57
N PRO A 479 -9.44 -3.70 -12.10
CA PRO A 479 -9.09 -3.02 -13.36
C PRO A 479 -10.01 -3.37 -14.52
N PHE A 480 -10.36 -4.64 -14.72
CA PHE A 480 -11.25 -5.05 -15.81
C PHE A 480 -12.64 -4.42 -15.68
N VAL A 481 -13.24 -4.43 -14.48
CA VAL A 481 -14.52 -3.78 -14.19
C VAL A 481 -14.45 -2.26 -14.40
N LEU A 482 -13.32 -1.62 -14.03
CA LEU A 482 -13.09 -0.20 -14.30
C LEU A 482 -12.93 0.09 -15.80
N GLY A 483 -12.30 -0.80 -16.56
CA GLY A 483 -12.21 -0.74 -18.02
C GLY A 483 -13.61 -0.71 -18.66
N ILE A 484 -14.51 -1.60 -18.24
CA ILE A 484 -15.92 -1.60 -18.65
C ILE A 484 -16.58 -0.25 -18.34
N TYR A 485 -16.41 0.25 -17.11
CA TYR A 485 -16.96 1.54 -16.71
C TYR A 485 -16.39 2.72 -17.51
N ASN A 486 -15.10 2.69 -17.86
CA ASN A 486 -14.44 3.72 -18.65
C ASN A 486 -14.95 3.78 -20.10
N VAL A 487 -15.33 2.64 -20.68
CA VAL A 487 -15.96 2.56 -22.01
C VAL A 487 -17.44 2.96 -21.95
N SER A 488 -18.11 2.61 -20.86
CA SER A 488 -19.56 2.78 -20.68
C SER A 488 -20.01 4.18 -20.23
N GLY A 489 -19.23 4.85 -19.38
CA GLY A 489 -19.62 6.08 -18.70
C GLY A 489 -18.55 7.18 -18.81
N PRO A 490 -18.57 8.20 -17.93
CA PRO A 490 -17.56 9.26 -17.95
C PRO A 490 -16.16 8.73 -17.55
N GLY A 491 -16.11 7.49 -17.06
CA GLY A 491 -14.92 6.85 -16.53
C GLY A 491 -14.45 7.50 -15.23
N GLN A 492 -13.21 7.19 -14.85
CA GLN A 492 -12.56 7.77 -13.68
C GLN A 492 -12.09 9.21 -13.97
N ALA A 493 -12.22 10.12 -13.00
CA ALA A 493 -11.77 11.50 -13.16
C ALA A 493 -10.26 11.56 -13.40
N LEU A 494 -9.82 12.42 -14.33
CA LEU A 494 -8.41 12.67 -14.64
C LEU A 494 -8.13 14.17 -14.56
N PRO A 495 -6.90 14.57 -14.18
CA PRO A 495 -6.44 15.94 -14.36
C PRO A 495 -6.58 16.38 -15.83
N GLU A 496 -6.95 17.65 -16.05
CA GLU A 496 -7.16 18.18 -17.39
C GLU A 496 -5.92 18.04 -18.28
N ALA A 497 -4.74 18.26 -17.71
CA ALA A 497 -3.46 18.13 -18.41
C ALA A 497 -3.22 16.70 -18.91
N THR A 498 -3.46 15.69 -18.07
CA THR A 498 -3.35 14.26 -18.44
C THR A 498 -4.38 13.89 -19.51
N ARG A 499 -5.61 14.40 -19.41
CA ARG A 499 -6.65 14.16 -20.42
C ARG A 499 -6.27 14.74 -21.79
N ALA A 500 -5.80 15.99 -21.82
CA ALA A 500 -5.34 16.64 -23.05
C ALA A 500 -4.17 15.89 -23.67
N ALA A 501 -3.19 15.49 -22.86
CA ALA A 501 -2.06 14.67 -23.28
C ALA A 501 -2.46 13.36 -23.96
N ILE A 502 -3.47 12.67 -23.42
CA ILE A 502 -3.98 11.42 -24.03
C ILE A 502 -4.62 11.71 -25.38
N GLN A 503 -5.41 12.78 -25.51
CA GLN A 503 -6.10 13.14 -26.76
C GLN A 503 -5.14 13.58 -27.88
N GLU A 504 -3.95 14.09 -27.53
CA GLU A 504 -2.92 14.50 -28.49
C GLU A 504 -2.15 13.33 -29.12
N LEU A 505 -2.28 12.11 -28.59
CA LEU A 505 -1.62 10.93 -29.17
C LEU A 505 -2.19 10.61 -30.56
N ALA A 506 -1.39 10.90 -31.60
CA ALA A 506 -1.77 10.72 -33.00
C ALA A 506 -1.25 9.42 -33.62
N THR A 507 -0.21 8.83 -33.04
CA THR A 507 0.40 7.60 -33.54
C THR A 507 -0.39 6.39 -33.05
N PRO A 508 -0.74 5.42 -33.92
CA PRO A 508 -1.28 4.14 -33.49
C PRO A 508 -0.31 3.43 -32.54
N THR A 509 -0.77 3.11 -31.34
CA THR A 509 0.06 2.49 -30.29
C THR A 509 -0.64 1.28 -29.72
N LYS A 510 0.02 0.13 -29.76
CA LYS A 510 -0.43 -1.11 -29.11
C LYS A 510 0.30 -1.29 -27.79
N ILE A 511 -0.44 -1.22 -26.69
CA ILE A 511 0.05 -1.55 -25.35
C ILE A 511 -0.39 -2.97 -25.02
N GLN A 512 0.57 -3.85 -24.74
CA GLN A 512 0.30 -5.16 -24.17
C GLN A 512 0.87 -5.20 -22.75
N VAL A 513 0.07 -5.64 -21.78
CA VAL A 513 0.50 -5.78 -20.39
C VAL A 513 0.39 -7.24 -19.99
N LEU A 514 1.54 -7.89 -19.79
CA LEU A 514 1.59 -9.23 -19.21
C LEU A 514 1.49 -9.10 -17.69
N THR A 515 0.52 -9.80 -17.11
CA THR A 515 0.20 -9.82 -15.68
C THR A 515 0.17 -11.26 -15.14
N SER A 516 0.04 -11.38 -13.83
CA SER A 516 -0.35 -12.60 -13.12
C SER A 516 -1.54 -12.24 -12.25
N LEU A 517 -2.55 -13.10 -12.13
CA LEU A 517 -3.73 -12.82 -11.28
C LEU A 517 -3.38 -12.65 -9.79
N THR A 518 -2.18 -13.07 -9.37
CA THR A 518 -1.65 -12.87 -8.02
C THR A 518 -0.78 -11.61 -7.85
N CYS A 519 -0.50 -10.89 -8.93
CA CYS A 519 0.34 -9.69 -8.93
C CYS A 519 -0.40 -8.48 -8.32
N THR A 520 0.11 -7.94 -7.23
CA THR A 520 -0.45 -6.75 -6.55
C THR A 520 -0.04 -5.43 -7.20
N MET A 521 0.98 -5.42 -8.06
CA MET A 521 1.55 -4.23 -8.71
C MET A 521 1.03 -3.99 -10.14
N CYS A 522 0.46 -5.03 -10.75
CA CYS A 522 -0.10 -5.02 -12.09
C CYS A 522 -1.39 -4.18 -12.24
N PRO A 523 -2.30 -4.13 -11.24
CA PRO A 523 -3.59 -3.45 -11.40
C PRO A 523 -3.49 -1.97 -11.77
N ASP A 524 -2.52 -1.25 -11.21
CA ASP A 524 -2.34 0.18 -11.51
C ASP A 524 -1.85 0.40 -12.94
N THR A 525 -0.98 -0.48 -13.42
CA THR A 525 -0.44 -0.45 -14.79
C THR A 525 -1.52 -0.80 -15.80
N VAL A 526 -2.32 -1.82 -15.51
CA VAL A 526 -3.47 -2.22 -16.33
C VAL A 526 -4.50 -1.10 -16.37
N SER A 527 -4.85 -0.53 -15.21
CA SER A 527 -5.81 0.58 -15.13
C SER A 527 -5.32 1.81 -15.90
N ALA A 528 -4.03 2.14 -15.81
CA ALA A 528 -3.41 3.22 -16.57
C ALA A 528 -3.51 3.00 -18.09
N ALA A 529 -3.05 1.83 -18.58
CA ALA A 529 -3.09 1.48 -20.00
C ALA A 529 -4.52 1.50 -20.55
N GLN A 530 -5.45 0.84 -19.86
CA GLN A 530 -6.87 0.79 -20.24
C GLN A 530 -7.52 2.17 -20.18
N ARG A 531 -7.16 3.02 -19.22
CA ARG A 531 -7.71 4.38 -19.15
C ARG A 531 -7.27 5.22 -20.34
N ILE A 532 -6.01 5.12 -20.75
CA ILE A 532 -5.49 5.80 -21.95
C ILE A 532 -6.23 5.32 -23.19
N ALA A 533 -6.30 4.00 -23.42
CA ALA A 533 -7.00 3.40 -24.56
C ALA A 533 -8.49 3.78 -24.61
N SER A 534 -9.16 3.85 -23.45
CA SER A 534 -10.58 4.26 -23.39
C SER A 534 -10.85 5.69 -23.85
N LEU A 535 -9.83 6.55 -23.91
CA LEU A 535 -9.94 7.97 -24.24
C LEU A 535 -9.34 8.32 -25.61
N ASN A 536 -8.60 7.41 -26.25
CA ASN A 536 -7.98 7.64 -27.55
C ASN A 536 -8.04 6.39 -28.44
N SER A 537 -8.75 6.50 -29.56
CA SER A 537 -8.95 5.41 -30.53
C SER A 537 -7.69 4.96 -31.27
N ASN A 538 -6.59 5.70 -31.18
CA ASN A 538 -5.29 5.29 -31.71
C ASN A 538 -4.55 4.34 -30.76
N VAL A 539 -5.00 4.18 -29.51
CA VAL A 539 -4.31 3.38 -28.50
C VAL A 539 -5.14 2.15 -28.14
N THR A 540 -4.51 0.97 -28.18
CA THR A 540 -5.11 -0.27 -27.66
C THR A 540 -4.37 -0.74 -26.40
N ALA A 541 -5.10 -1.31 -25.46
CA ALA A 541 -4.58 -1.88 -24.21
C ALA A 541 -5.07 -3.32 -24.05
N HIS A 542 -4.17 -4.27 -24.34
CA HIS A 542 -4.43 -5.70 -24.23
C HIS A 542 -3.71 -6.26 -23.00
N VAL A 543 -4.46 -6.91 -22.11
CA VAL A 543 -3.92 -7.50 -20.88
C VAL A 543 -3.82 -9.00 -21.06
N TYR A 544 -2.68 -9.60 -20.74
CA TYR A 544 -2.47 -11.04 -20.88
C TYR A 544 -2.18 -11.65 -19.52
N ASP A 545 -2.96 -12.66 -19.12
CA ASP A 545 -2.56 -13.53 -18.03
C ASP A 545 -1.39 -14.42 -18.49
N ALA A 546 -0.18 -14.08 -18.05
CA ALA A 546 1.04 -14.76 -18.47
C ALA A 546 1.01 -16.27 -18.16
N GLY A 547 0.19 -16.73 -17.21
CA GLY A 547 -0.01 -18.15 -16.92
C GLY A 547 -0.57 -18.96 -18.09
N HIS A 548 -1.30 -18.32 -19.00
CA HIS A 548 -1.97 -18.97 -20.14
C HIS A 548 -1.32 -18.67 -21.49
N PHE A 549 -0.33 -17.78 -21.54
CA PHE A 549 0.36 -17.35 -22.75
C PHE A 549 1.90 -17.46 -22.63
N PRO A 550 2.45 -18.68 -22.42
CA PRO A 550 3.89 -18.88 -22.22
C PRO A 550 4.74 -18.45 -23.43
N ALA A 551 4.22 -18.53 -24.65
CA ALA A 551 4.94 -18.10 -25.85
C ALA A 551 5.29 -16.60 -25.83
N LEU A 552 4.41 -15.74 -25.29
CA LEU A 552 4.72 -14.32 -25.11
C LEU A 552 5.79 -14.10 -24.04
N LYS A 553 5.76 -14.89 -22.97
CA LYS A 553 6.77 -14.86 -21.93
C LYS A 553 8.15 -15.16 -22.51
N ASP A 554 8.25 -16.21 -23.31
CA ASP A 554 9.50 -16.65 -23.94
C ASP A 554 9.98 -15.65 -25.01
N ARG A 555 9.06 -15.18 -25.87
CA ARG A 555 9.37 -14.22 -26.95
C ARG A 555 9.98 -12.92 -26.44
N TYR A 556 9.47 -12.39 -25.33
CA TYR A 556 9.91 -11.11 -24.78
C TYR A 556 10.81 -11.23 -23.54
N ASN A 557 11.30 -12.44 -23.24
CA ASN A 557 12.13 -12.72 -22.07
C ASN A 557 11.54 -12.14 -20.77
N VAL A 558 10.25 -12.41 -20.52
CA VAL A 558 9.53 -11.81 -19.40
C VAL A 558 9.95 -12.46 -18.08
N MET A 559 10.73 -11.70 -17.31
CA MET A 559 11.31 -12.12 -16.03
C MET A 559 10.48 -11.68 -14.82
N SER A 560 9.61 -10.69 -14.98
CA SER A 560 8.70 -10.17 -13.95
C SER A 560 7.45 -9.57 -14.58
N VAL A 561 6.40 -9.40 -13.77
CA VAL A 561 5.17 -8.69 -14.14
C VAL A 561 4.92 -7.53 -13.17
N PRO A 562 4.29 -6.41 -13.59
CA PRO A 562 3.78 -6.16 -14.93
C PRO A 562 4.92 -5.97 -15.93
N CYS A 563 4.77 -6.60 -17.10
CA CYS A 563 5.64 -6.40 -18.24
C CYS A 563 4.83 -5.70 -19.33
N ILE A 564 5.31 -4.54 -19.75
CA ILE A 564 4.64 -3.66 -20.70
C ILE A 564 5.39 -3.75 -22.02
N ILE A 565 4.70 -4.18 -23.06
CA ILE A 565 5.23 -4.31 -24.41
C ILE A 565 4.50 -3.30 -25.27
N ILE A 566 5.27 -2.42 -25.91
CA ILE A 566 4.75 -1.41 -26.84
C ILE A 566 5.04 -1.88 -28.27
N ASN A 567 4.02 -1.83 -29.12
CA ASN A 567 4.10 -2.11 -30.56
C ASN A 567 4.84 -3.41 -30.87
N ASP A 568 4.38 -4.52 -30.27
CA ASP A 568 4.89 -5.88 -30.51
C ASP A 568 6.41 -6.05 -30.24
N GLY A 569 7.00 -5.21 -29.38
CA GLY A 569 8.38 -5.35 -28.91
C GLY A 569 9.31 -4.21 -29.25
N GLU A 570 8.82 -3.12 -29.86
CA GLU A 570 9.62 -1.89 -30.05
C GLU A 570 10.17 -1.38 -28.72
N LYS A 571 9.39 -1.52 -27.65
CA LYS A 571 9.83 -1.25 -26.28
C LYS A 571 9.24 -2.27 -25.32
N VAL A 572 10.08 -2.78 -24.42
CA VAL A 572 9.69 -3.70 -23.34
C VAL A 572 10.16 -3.08 -22.03
N GLU A 573 9.21 -2.83 -21.13
CA GLU A 573 9.45 -2.23 -19.82
C GLU A 573 8.87 -3.11 -18.71
N PHE A 574 9.47 -3.04 -17.54
CA PHE A 574 9.05 -3.80 -16.37
C PHE A 574 8.68 -2.89 -15.21
N GLY A 575 7.80 -3.40 -14.35
CA GLY A 575 7.43 -2.73 -13.12
C GLY A 575 6.23 -1.81 -13.26
N ARG A 576 5.69 -1.41 -12.09
CA ARG A 576 4.46 -0.62 -12.00
C ARG A 576 4.64 0.73 -12.70
N LYS A 577 3.65 1.09 -13.52
CA LYS A 577 3.54 2.42 -14.13
C LYS A 577 2.19 3.03 -13.78
N ASN A 578 2.18 4.24 -13.26
CA ASN A 578 0.98 5.06 -13.17
C ASN A 578 0.63 5.67 -14.55
N ILE A 579 -0.47 6.43 -14.64
CA ILE A 579 -0.95 6.96 -15.92
C ILE A 579 0.02 7.95 -16.59
N ASP A 580 0.71 8.77 -15.80
CA ASP A 580 1.66 9.76 -16.35
C ASP A 580 2.93 9.05 -16.82
N GLU A 581 3.42 8.07 -16.05
CA GLU A 581 4.56 7.23 -16.45
C GLU A 581 4.25 6.37 -17.68
N MET A 582 3.00 5.91 -17.83
CA MET A 582 2.54 5.20 -19.03
C MET A 582 2.44 6.14 -20.23
N LEU A 583 2.03 7.39 -20.04
CA LEU A 583 2.04 8.39 -21.12
C LEU A 583 3.45 8.71 -21.59
N ASP A 584 4.39 8.90 -20.66
CA ASP A 584 5.80 9.13 -21.00
C ASP A 584 6.44 7.92 -21.68
N LEU A 585 5.91 6.72 -21.44
CA LEU A 585 6.34 5.50 -22.10
C LEU A 585 5.93 5.44 -23.58
N ILE A 586 4.75 5.94 -23.93
CA ILE A 586 4.13 5.78 -25.26
C ILE A 586 4.18 7.03 -26.15
N ARG A 587 4.79 8.12 -25.66
CA ARG A 587 4.94 9.39 -26.36
C ARG A 587 6.09 9.43 -27.35
#